data_AF-A0A485P6N8-F1
#
_entry.id   AF-A0A485P6N8-F1
#
_cell.length_a   1.000
_cell.length_b   1.000
_cell.length_c   1.000
_cell.angle_alpha   90.00
_cell.angle_beta   90.00
_cell.angle_gamma   90.00
#
_symmetry.space_group_name_H-M   'P 1'
#
loop_
_entity.id
_entity.type
_entity.pdbx_description
1 polymer ?
#
loop_
_entity_poly.entity_id
_entity_poly.type
_entity_poly.pdbx_seq_one_letter_code
_entity_poly.pdbx_strand_id
1 'polypeptide(L)'
;MFSALKKLVGSEQAPGRDKNIPAGLQSMNQALQRRFAKGVQYNMKIVIRGDRNTGKTALWHRLQGKQFVEEYIPTQEIRVTSIHWNYKTTDDIVKVEVWDVVDKGKCRRRGDGLKVENDPQEVG
;
A
#
# COMPACT_ATOMS: atom_id res chain seq x y z
N MET A 1 28.93 -0.04 52.56
CA MET A 1 29.49 -1.40 52.43
C MET A 1 29.33 -1.85 50.98
N PHE A 2 30.48 -2.07 50.32
CA PHE A 2 30.77 -2.91 49.14
C PHE A 2 29.92 -2.77 47.86
N SER A 3 30.46 -2.74 46.64
CA SER A 3 31.82 -2.58 46.10
C SER A 3 31.65 -2.42 44.58
N ALA A 4 32.61 -1.73 43.96
CA ALA A 4 32.90 -1.79 42.53
C ALA A 4 32.86 -3.22 41.97
N LEU A 5 32.48 -3.38 40.70
CA LEU A 5 33.44 -3.78 39.65
C LEU A 5 32.73 -4.05 38.31
N LYS A 6 33.16 -3.28 37.31
CA LYS A 6 33.22 -3.73 35.90
C LYS A 6 33.93 -5.09 35.83
N LYS A 7 33.27 -6.10 35.28
CA LYS A 7 33.87 -7.17 34.44
C LYS A 7 33.30 -6.92 33.04
N LEU A 8 34.02 -6.38 32.06
CA LEU A 8 35.21 -6.89 31.35
C LEU A 8 35.05 -8.33 30.84
N VAL A 9 34.88 -8.41 29.51
CA VAL A 9 35.36 -9.44 28.56
C VAL A 9 35.16 -10.91 28.97
N GLY A 10 34.20 -11.54 28.31
CA GLY A 10 34.13 -12.98 28.10
C GLY A 10 33.72 -13.25 26.65
N SER A 11 34.71 -13.52 25.81
CA SER A 11 34.53 -14.26 24.58
C SER A 11 34.03 -15.66 24.91
N GLU A 12 32.93 -16.11 24.30
CA GLU A 12 32.82 -17.43 23.65
C GLU A 12 31.45 -17.61 22.99
N GLN A 13 31.48 -18.26 21.83
CA GLN A 13 30.32 -18.65 21.03
C GLN A 13 29.38 -19.54 21.84
N ALA A 14 28.07 -19.24 21.78
CA ALA A 14 27.03 -20.21 22.08
C ALA A 14 26.02 -20.21 20.92
N PRO A 15 25.88 -21.32 20.17
CA PRO A 15 24.79 -21.51 19.24
C PRO A 15 23.54 -21.93 20.02
N GLY A 16 22.39 -21.38 19.65
CA GLY A 16 21.11 -21.88 20.16
C GLY A 16 20.34 -20.85 20.99
N ARG A 17 19.45 -20.14 20.30
CA ARG A 17 18.12 -19.88 20.84
C ARG A 17 17.11 -20.16 19.74
N ASP A 18 16.69 -21.43 19.72
CA ASP A 18 15.41 -21.84 19.17
C ASP A 18 14.33 -20.95 19.76
N LYS A 19 13.84 -20.02 18.96
CA LYS A 19 12.56 -19.39 19.25
C LYS A 19 11.52 -20.46 18.95
N ASN A 20 10.83 -20.94 19.98
CA ASN A 20 9.62 -21.76 19.86
C ASN A 20 8.64 -21.03 18.94
N ILE A 21 8.62 -21.40 17.66
CA ILE A 21 7.67 -20.90 16.68
C ILE A 21 6.55 -21.94 16.59
N PRO A 22 5.29 -21.57 16.86
CA PRO A 22 4.16 -22.50 16.74
C PRO A 22 4.11 -23.12 15.35
N ALA A 23 3.85 -24.42 15.29
CA ALA A 23 3.74 -25.16 14.03
C ALA A 23 2.75 -24.46 13.09
N GLY A 24 3.22 -24.08 11.89
CA GLY A 24 2.45 -23.35 10.89
C GLY A 24 2.83 -21.87 10.72
N LEU A 25 3.58 -21.28 11.67
CA LEU A 25 4.10 -19.92 11.51
C LEU A 25 5.51 -19.99 10.90
N GLN A 26 5.68 -19.61 9.65
CA GLN A 26 7.02 -19.56 9.05
C GLN A 26 7.83 -18.41 9.67
N SER A 27 9.04 -18.71 10.16
CA SER A 27 9.96 -17.68 10.65
C SER A 27 10.26 -16.70 9.52
N MET A 28 9.95 -15.42 9.73
CA MET A 28 10.20 -14.39 8.74
C MET A 28 11.71 -14.29 8.43
N ASN A 29 12.10 -14.34 7.15
CA ASN A 29 13.52 -14.27 6.76
C ASN A 29 14.19 -13.01 7.34
N GLN A 30 15.45 -13.12 7.79
CA GLN A 30 16.23 -12.05 8.43
C GLN A 30 16.33 -10.77 7.57
N ALA A 31 16.36 -10.91 6.24
CA ALA A 31 16.31 -9.77 5.32
C ALA A 31 14.96 -9.04 5.37
N LEU A 32 13.85 -9.79 5.46
CA LEU A 32 12.50 -9.25 5.57
C LEU A 32 12.31 -8.58 6.94
N GLN A 33 12.81 -9.20 8.02
CA GLN A 33 12.81 -8.60 9.36
C GLN A 33 13.56 -7.28 9.40
N ARG A 34 14.74 -7.15 8.78
CA ARG A 34 15.49 -5.88 8.75
C ARG A 34 14.75 -4.78 8.01
N ARG A 35 14.09 -5.11 6.90
CA ARG A 35 13.29 -4.14 6.13
C ARG A 35 12.10 -3.65 6.95
N PHE A 36 11.35 -4.55 7.59
CA PHE A 36 10.16 -4.18 8.35
C PHE A 36 10.43 -3.79 9.81
N ALA A 37 11.64 -3.96 10.34
CA ALA A 37 11.98 -3.58 11.71
C ALA A 37 11.74 -2.10 12.01
N LYS A 38 11.81 -1.24 10.98
CA LYS A 38 11.53 0.20 11.08
C LYS A 38 10.05 0.55 10.90
N GLY A 39 9.19 -0.41 10.52
CA GLY A 39 7.78 -0.16 10.20
C GLY A 39 7.57 0.60 8.88
N VAL A 40 6.32 0.96 8.59
CA VAL A 40 5.98 1.90 7.51
C VAL A 40 6.27 3.31 8.02
N GLN A 41 7.23 3.99 7.40
CA GLN A 41 7.62 5.32 7.83
C GLN A 41 6.68 6.39 7.32
N TYR A 42 6.15 6.21 6.10
CA TYR A 42 5.24 7.17 5.49
C TYR A 42 4.03 6.47 4.87
N ASN A 43 2.84 6.98 5.19
CA ASN A 43 1.58 6.59 4.57
C ASN A 43 0.97 7.81 3.90
N MET A 44 0.94 7.80 2.58
CA MET A 44 0.51 8.94 1.76
C MET A 44 -0.74 8.60 0.96
N LYS A 45 -1.57 9.61 0.73
CA LYS A 45 -2.71 9.52 -0.20
C LYS A 45 -2.57 10.58 -1.27
N ILE A 46 -2.60 10.17 -2.53
CA ILE A 46 -2.58 11.05 -3.70
C ILE A 46 -3.95 10.96 -4.36
N VAL A 47 -4.55 12.12 -4.63
CA VAL A 47 -5.83 12.21 -5.32
C VAL A 47 -5.62 12.91 -6.66
N ILE A 48 -5.93 12.23 -7.76
CA ILE A 48 -5.83 12.77 -9.12
C ILE A 48 -7.20 13.33 -9.49
N ARG A 49 -7.29 14.66 -9.64
CA ARG A 49 -8.51 15.41 -9.97
C ARG A 49 -8.32 16.18 -11.28
N GLY A 50 -9.43 16.49 -11.96
CA GLY A 50 -9.45 17.21 -13.23
C GLY A 50 -10.52 16.70 -14.19
N ASP A 51 -10.74 17.43 -15.28
CA ASP A 51 -11.82 17.16 -16.24
C ASP A 51 -11.62 15.86 -17.01
N ARG A 52 -12.66 15.38 -17.70
CA ARG A 52 -12.53 14.25 -18.63
C ARG A 52 -11.50 14.56 -19.73
N ASN A 53 -10.87 13.52 -20.25
CA ASN A 53 -9.86 13.61 -21.34
C ASN A 53 -8.56 14.37 -20.98
N THR A 54 -8.28 14.63 -19.69
CA THR A 54 -7.03 15.29 -19.24
C THR A 54 -5.87 14.33 -18.90
N GLY A 55 -6.07 13.02 -19.09
CA GLY A 55 -5.01 12.02 -18.86
C GLY A 55 -4.87 11.51 -17.43
N LYS A 56 -5.83 11.77 -16.53
CA LYS A 56 -5.81 11.28 -15.12
C LYS A 56 -5.56 9.78 -15.00
N THR A 57 -6.34 8.99 -15.72
CA THR A 57 -6.24 7.52 -15.70
C THR A 57 -4.92 7.04 -16.35
N ALA A 58 -4.41 7.75 -17.36
CA ALA A 58 -3.10 7.48 -17.94
C ALA A 58 -1.98 7.73 -16.91
N LEU A 59 -2.03 8.83 -16.16
CA LEU A 59 -1.11 9.11 -15.06
C LEU A 59 -1.21 8.05 -13.96
N TRP A 60 -2.43 7.66 -13.58
CA TRP A 60 -2.68 6.59 -12.61
C TRP A 60 -2.06 5.25 -13.03
N HIS A 61 -2.17 4.88 -14.31
CA HIS A 61 -1.49 3.70 -14.87
C HIS A 61 0.02 3.85 -14.87
N ARG A 62 0.54 5.03 -15.23
CA ARG A 62 1.97 5.30 -15.27
C ARG A 62 2.63 5.20 -13.89
N LEU A 63 1.96 5.68 -12.84
CA LEU A 63 2.42 5.55 -11.45
C LEU A 63 2.55 4.09 -11.00
N GLN A 64 1.74 3.19 -11.56
CA GLN A 64 1.86 1.74 -11.33
C GLN A 64 2.96 1.07 -12.17
N GLY A 65 3.63 1.80 -13.06
CA GLY A 65 4.59 1.24 -14.02
C GLY A 65 3.95 0.54 -15.21
N LYS A 66 2.64 0.72 -15.46
CA LYS A 66 1.97 0.17 -16.64
C LYS A 66 2.37 0.94 -17.91
N GLN A 67 2.23 0.28 -19.06
CA GLN A 67 2.45 0.92 -20.36
C GLN A 67 1.40 2.01 -20.63
N PHE A 68 1.76 2.94 -21.51
CA PHE A 68 0.83 3.95 -21.99
C PHE A 68 -0.19 3.31 -22.94
N VAL A 69 -1.47 3.64 -22.76
CA VAL A 69 -2.57 3.24 -23.63
C VAL A 69 -3.10 4.51 -24.28
N GLU A 70 -3.02 4.59 -25.60
CA GLU A 70 -3.44 5.77 -26.37
C GLU A 70 -4.97 5.85 -26.51
N GLU A 71 -5.64 4.70 -26.60
CA GLU A 71 -7.10 4.64 -26.69
C GLU A 71 -7.77 5.25 -25.46
N TYR A 72 -8.69 6.17 -25.70
CA TYR A 72 -9.43 6.81 -24.62
C TYR A 72 -10.63 5.96 -24.17
N ILE A 73 -10.52 5.39 -22.97
CA ILE A 73 -11.61 4.69 -22.30
C ILE A 73 -12.04 5.51 -21.06
N PRO A 74 -13.27 6.07 -21.03
CA PRO A 74 -13.75 6.84 -19.89
C PRO A 74 -13.81 6.02 -18.60
N THR A 75 -13.23 6.54 -17.53
CA THR A 75 -13.32 5.94 -16.19
C THR A 75 -14.70 6.24 -15.59
N GLN A 76 -15.49 5.19 -15.35
CA GLN A 76 -16.87 5.28 -14.84
C GLN A 76 -16.96 5.40 -13.32
N GLU A 77 -15.99 4.83 -12.61
CA GLU A 77 -15.95 4.72 -11.15
C GLU A 77 -14.59 5.08 -10.60
N ILE A 78 -14.54 5.55 -9.34
CA ILE A 78 -13.28 5.88 -8.67
C ILE A 78 -12.43 4.62 -8.58
N ARG A 79 -11.16 4.75 -8.97
CA ARG A 79 -10.19 3.65 -8.89
C ARG A 79 -9.11 3.99 -7.87
N VAL A 80 -8.67 2.97 -7.14
CA VAL A 80 -7.62 3.12 -6.13
C VAL A 80 -6.54 2.07 -6.38
N THR A 81 -5.28 2.46 -6.19
CA THR A 81 -4.15 1.52 -6.19
C THR A 81 -3.21 1.84 -5.02
N SER A 82 -2.59 0.81 -4.46
CA SER A 82 -1.59 0.94 -3.40
C SER A 82 -0.21 0.64 -3.98
N ILE A 83 0.70 1.61 -3.89
CA ILE A 83 2.06 1.53 -4.40
C ILE A 83 3.03 1.55 -3.23
N HIS A 84 3.95 0.59 -3.20
CA HIS A 84 5.11 0.64 -2.32
C HIS A 84 6.22 1.42 -3.01
N TRP A 85 6.44 2.66 -2.57
CA TRP A 85 7.42 3.53 -3.20
C TRP A 85 8.79 3.32 -2.56
N ASN A 86 9.77 2.93 -3.37
CA ASN A 86 11.16 2.81 -2.93
C ASN A 86 11.95 4.05 -3.36
N TYR A 87 12.59 4.73 -2.42
CA TYR A 87 13.52 5.81 -2.72
C TYR A 87 14.96 5.26 -2.69
N LYS A 88 15.80 5.66 -3.64
CA LYS A 88 17.12 5.03 -3.83
C LYS A 88 18.13 5.34 -2.71
N THR A 89 17.92 6.43 -1.97
CA THR A 89 18.90 6.93 -1.00
C THR A 89 18.49 6.71 0.46
N THR A 90 17.25 6.27 0.73
CA THR A 90 16.80 5.91 2.08
C THR A 90 16.09 4.55 2.09
N ASP A 91 16.25 3.81 3.18
CA ASP A 91 15.57 2.51 3.40
C ASP A 91 14.14 2.68 3.95
N ASP A 92 13.53 3.84 3.74
CA ASP A 92 12.24 4.16 4.33
C ASP A 92 11.13 3.44 3.57
N ILE A 93 10.24 2.77 4.30
CA ILE A 93 9.08 2.13 3.71
C ILE A 93 7.98 3.18 3.53
N VAL A 94 7.69 3.50 2.27
CA VAL A 94 6.60 4.41 1.90
C VAL A 94 5.46 3.63 1.24
N LYS A 95 4.26 3.78 1.79
CA LYS A 95 3.02 3.27 1.20
C LYS A 95 2.20 4.44 0.66
N VAL A 96 1.85 4.39 -0.62
CA VAL A 96 1.07 5.43 -1.29
C VAL A 96 -0.23 4.84 -1.81
N GLU A 97 -1.38 5.38 -1.38
CA GLU A 97 -2.67 5.12 -2.01
C GLU A 97 -2.93 6.20 -3.07
N VAL A 98 -3.06 5.80 -4.33
CA VAL A 98 -3.37 6.72 -5.44
C VAL A 98 -4.81 6.51 -5.88
N TRP A 99 -5.59 7.59 -5.82
CA TRP A 99 -7.00 7.66 -6.13
C TRP A 99 -7.20 8.37 -7.47
N ASP A 100 -7.64 7.64 -8.50
CA ASP A 100 -8.10 8.21 -9.78
C ASP A 100 -9.58 8.55 -9.65
N VAL A 101 -9.87 9.84 -9.55
CA VAL A 101 -11.24 10.29 -9.28
C VAL A 101 -11.96 10.65 -10.56
N VAL A 102 -13.20 10.18 -10.66
CA VAL A 102 -14.10 10.51 -11.75
C VAL A 102 -14.65 11.91 -11.55
N ASP A 103 -14.64 12.70 -12.62
CA ASP A 103 -15.27 14.01 -12.68
C ASP A 103 -16.80 13.90 -12.57
N LYS A 104 -17.42 13.23 -13.56
CA LYS A 104 -18.86 12.88 -13.56
C LYS A 104 -19.04 11.37 -13.48
N GLY A 105 -19.49 10.86 -12.33
CA GLY A 105 -19.85 9.44 -12.18
C GLY A 105 -21.08 9.07 -13.01
N LYS A 106 -21.30 7.76 -13.23
CA LYS A 106 -22.52 7.26 -13.90
C LYS A 106 -23.73 7.71 -13.08
N CYS A 107 -24.64 8.47 -13.69
CA CYS A 107 -25.86 8.89 -13.01
C CYS A 107 -26.71 7.63 -12.76
N ARG A 108 -26.89 7.24 -11.49
CA ARG A 108 -27.87 6.20 -11.16
C ARG A 108 -29.24 6.73 -11.60
N ARG A 109 -29.99 5.95 -12.39
CA ARG A 109 -31.38 6.28 -12.70
C ARG A 109 -32.08 6.54 -11.37
N ARG A 110 -32.54 7.78 -11.16
CA ARG A 110 -33.40 8.10 -10.03
C ARG A 110 -34.69 7.33 -10.26
N GLY A 111 -34.90 6.25 -9.51
CA GLY A 111 -36.26 5.79 -9.29
C GLY A 111 -37.00 6.89 -8.54
N ASP A 112 -38.28 7.08 -8.83
CA ASP A 112 -39.15 8.08 -8.18
C ASP A 112 -39.34 7.85 -6.65
N GLY A 113 -38.58 6.94 -6.03
CA GLY A 113 -38.71 6.56 -4.64
C GLY A 113 -37.37 6.28 -3.95
N LEU A 114 -37.42 6.22 -2.61
CA LEU A 114 -36.32 5.75 -1.76
C LEU A 114 -35.95 4.31 -2.14
N LYS A 115 -34.67 4.04 -2.35
CA LYS A 115 -34.17 2.69 -2.62
C LYS A 115 -34.26 1.85 -1.34
N VAL A 116 -35.29 1.02 -1.23
CA VAL A 116 -35.55 0.17 -0.05
C VAL A 116 -34.75 -1.14 -0.11
N GLU A 117 -34.42 -1.61 -1.32
CA GLU A 117 -33.71 -2.86 -1.56
C GLU A 117 -32.55 -2.67 -2.54
N ASN A 118 -31.48 -3.45 -2.35
CA ASN A 118 -30.26 -3.30 -3.13
C ASN A 118 -30.17 -4.36 -4.23
N ASP A 119 -31.02 -4.24 -5.25
CA ASP A 119 -30.93 -5.11 -6.42
C ASP A 119 -29.66 -4.83 -7.26
N PRO A 120 -29.06 -5.87 -7.86
CA PRO A 120 -27.97 -5.72 -8.80
C PRO A 120 -28.43 -4.92 -10.02
N GLN A 121 -27.78 -3.77 -10.26
CA GLN A 121 -28.10 -2.93 -11.41
C GLN A 121 -27.48 -3.53 -12.67
N GLU A 122 -28.34 -3.94 -13.61
CA GLU A 122 -27.94 -4.32 -14.98
C GLU A 122 -27.10 -3.20 -15.61
N VAL A 123 -25.85 -3.54 -15.94
CA VAL A 123 -24.90 -2.66 -16.61
C VAL A 123 -25.20 -2.63 -18.11
N GLY A 124 -26.11 -1.72 -18.50
CA GLY A 124 -26.24 -1.24 -19.88
C GLY A 124 -25.18 -0.22 -20.26
#